data_AF-A0A6A3C9X5-F1
#
_entry.id   AF-A0A6A3C9X5-F1
#
_cell.length_a   1.000
_cell.length_b   1.000
_cell.length_c   1.000
_cell.angle_alpha   90.00
_cell.angle_beta   90.00
_cell.angle_gamma   90.00
#
_symmetry.space_group_name_H-M   'P 1'
#
loop_
_entity.id
_entity.type
_entity.pdbx_description
1 polymer ?
#
loop_
_entity_poly.entity_id
_entity_poly.type
_entity_poly.pdbx_seq_one_letter_code
_entity_poly.pdbx_strand_id
1 'polypeptide(L)'
;MAATTRAAFGSNATAAASSRILLKTPFDLKRGINALSFNDGRRLSERLFYCNAIYNPQVQIKREESSAKMEVATDELYTPIKQDTKKGKLRYYPYNINWNYGLLLQTWEDPSFANSEVEGAFGDNDPIDFVEIGDARGEIGEILKVKPLAALAMIDEGELDWKIVTMASLVNDVDDVEKHFPGTLIAIRNWFRDYKIPDEKPANKFGLGNEVASREYALKVITETNESWAKLVKRSIPAGELFARITTTRNIRGYAFKFKLHKK
;
A
#
# COMPACT_ATOMS: atom_id res chain seq x y z
N MET A 1 42.10 -56.64 -50.38
CA MET A 1 41.32 -57.89 -50.21
C MET A 1 39.98 -57.53 -49.61
N ALA A 2 38.91 -58.27 -49.93
CA ALA A 2 37.57 -58.01 -49.41
C ALA A 2 37.29 -58.86 -48.16
N ALA A 3 36.41 -58.36 -47.28
CA ALA A 3 35.60 -59.17 -46.38
C ALA A 3 34.34 -58.38 -45.99
N THR A 4 33.21 -58.74 -46.59
CA THR A 4 31.89 -58.17 -46.29
C THR A 4 31.14 -59.12 -45.36
N THR A 5 30.60 -58.63 -44.24
CA THR A 5 29.52 -59.33 -43.52
C THR A 5 28.47 -58.33 -43.04
N ARG A 6 27.18 -58.71 -43.15
CA ARG A 6 26.02 -57.85 -42.93
C ARG A 6 25.46 -57.96 -41.51
N ALA A 7 25.00 -56.80 -41.01
CA ALA A 7 23.75 -56.54 -40.28
C ALA A 7 23.36 -57.36 -39.04
N ALA A 8 23.06 -56.61 -37.96
CA ALA A 8 21.87 -56.82 -37.15
C ALA A 8 21.25 -55.45 -36.81
N PHE A 9 19.94 -55.29 -37.02
CA PHE A 9 19.20 -54.10 -36.61
C PHE A 9 18.87 -54.18 -35.10
N GLY A 10 19.03 -53.07 -34.39
CA GLY A 10 18.70 -52.97 -32.96
C GLY A 10 18.36 -51.53 -32.60
N SER A 11 17.15 -51.09 -32.94
CA SER A 11 16.65 -49.78 -32.55
C SER A 11 16.43 -49.69 -31.05
N ASN A 12 16.97 -48.67 -30.38
CA ASN A 12 16.40 -48.17 -29.13
C ASN A 12 16.51 -46.65 -29.05
N ALA A 13 15.46 -46.03 -28.53
CA ALA A 13 15.11 -44.65 -28.83
C ALA A 13 15.80 -43.61 -27.92
N THR A 14 15.98 -42.42 -28.48
CA THR A 14 16.35 -41.21 -27.78
C THR A 14 15.28 -40.78 -26.77
N ALA A 15 15.65 -40.59 -25.50
CA ALA A 15 14.80 -39.95 -24.50
C ALA A 15 15.38 -38.57 -24.12
N ALA A 16 15.06 -37.54 -24.91
CA ALA A 16 15.29 -36.16 -24.53
C ALA A 16 14.19 -35.70 -23.56
N ALA A 17 14.56 -35.29 -22.34
CA ALA A 17 13.61 -34.81 -21.35
C ALA A 17 13.05 -33.44 -21.73
N SER A 18 11.87 -33.42 -22.36
CA SER A 18 11.12 -32.19 -22.63
C SER A 18 10.35 -31.75 -21.38
N SER A 19 10.83 -30.69 -20.73
CA SER A 19 10.15 -30.07 -19.59
C SER A 19 8.79 -29.49 -20.00
N ARG A 20 7.71 -30.23 -19.72
CA ARG A 20 6.34 -29.76 -19.98
C ARG A 20 5.96 -28.65 -19.00
N ILE A 21 5.75 -27.45 -19.52
CA ILE A 21 5.10 -26.35 -18.79
C ILE A 21 3.65 -26.75 -18.51
N LEU A 22 3.34 -27.02 -17.24
CA LEU A 22 1.98 -27.29 -16.78
C LEU A 22 1.19 -25.98 -16.64
N LEU A 23 0.61 -25.52 -17.75
CA LEU A 23 -0.49 -24.55 -17.69
C LEU A 23 -1.70 -25.22 -17.02
N LYS A 24 -1.93 -24.92 -15.74
CA LYS A 24 -3.22 -25.19 -15.09
C LYS A 24 -4.22 -24.12 -15.52
N THR A 25 -5.29 -24.54 -16.18
CA THR A 25 -6.42 -23.69 -16.57
C THR A 25 -7.13 -23.11 -15.35
N PRO A 26 -7.67 -21.88 -15.40
CA PRO A 26 -8.43 -21.32 -14.29
C PRO A 26 -9.74 -22.08 -14.05
N PHE A 27 -10.10 -22.29 -12.78
CA PHE A 27 -11.43 -22.76 -12.40
C PHE A 27 -12.50 -21.68 -12.72
N ASP A 28 -13.57 -22.07 -13.41
CA ASP A 28 -14.68 -21.20 -13.81
C ASP A 28 -15.70 -21.03 -12.66
N LEU A 29 -15.54 -19.97 -11.84
CA LEU A 29 -16.48 -19.67 -10.76
C LEU A 29 -17.58 -18.70 -11.22
N LYS A 30 -18.67 -19.24 -11.77
CA LYS A 30 -19.87 -18.47 -12.14
C LYS A 30 -20.87 -18.36 -10.99
N ARG A 31 -21.06 -17.14 -10.47
CA ARG A 31 -22.35 -16.45 -10.16
C ARG A 31 -22.19 -15.42 -9.03
N GLY A 32 -22.97 -14.33 -9.09
CA GLY A 32 -23.08 -13.33 -8.02
C GLY A 32 -22.80 -11.90 -8.47
N ILE A 33 -23.73 -11.29 -9.21
CA ILE A 33 -23.65 -9.87 -9.58
C ILE A 33 -24.22 -9.04 -8.44
N ASN A 34 -23.51 -8.00 -8.00
CA ASN A 34 -24.13 -6.74 -7.61
C ASN A 34 -23.20 -5.59 -8.01
N ALA A 35 -23.76 -4.63 -8.75
CA ALA A 35 -23.05 -3.41 -9.14
C ALA A 35 -23.27 -2.35 -8.05
N LEU A 36 -22.21 -1.70 -7.59
CA LEU A 36 -22.32 -0.60 -6.63
C LEU A 36 -22.09 0.74 -7.33
N SER A 37 -23.22 1.39 -7.62
CA SER A 37 -23.30 2.85 -7.64
C SER A 37 -23.12 3.37 -6.20
N PHE A 38 -22.57 4.57 -6.04
CA PHE A 38 -22.29 5.20 -4.74
C PHE A 38 -23.55 5.71 -3.99
N ASN A 39 -24.71 5.06 -4.19
CA ASN A 39 -26.02 5.43 -3.62
C ASN A 39 -26.72 4.27 -2.87
N ASP A 40 -26.02 3.16 -2.59
CA ASP A 40 -26.50 2.11 -1.66
C ASP A 40 -25.77 2.26 -0.31
N GLY A 41 -26.53 2.32 0.78
CA GLY A 41 -26.11 2.82 2.10
C GLY A 41 -25.23 1.88 2.92
N ARG A 42 -24.19 1.29 2.32
CA ARG A 42 -23.23 0.43 3.01
C ARG A 42 -22.16 1.27 3.70
N ARG A 43 -21.93 0.99 4.99
CA ARG A 43 -20.91 1.65 5.82
C ARG A 43 -19.55 1.69 5.10
N LEU A 44 -18.83 2.79 5.27
CA LEU A 44 -17.44 2.99 4.83
C LEU A 44 -16.43 1.95 5.39
N SER A 45 -16.86 1.10 6.33
CA SER A 45 -16.05 0.15 7.09
C SER A 45 -15.59 -1.13 6.35
N GLU A 46 -15.74 -1.21 5.03
CA GLU A 46 -15.43 -2.40 4.23
C GLU A 46 -14.56 -2.11 2.98
N ARG A 47 -13.65 -1.13 3.05
CA ARG A 47 -12.67 -0.86 1.98
C ARG A 47 -11.26 -1.32 2.38
N LEU A 48 -10.49 -1.77 1.39
CA LEU A 48 -9.55 -2.90 1.49
C LEU A 48 -8.20 -2.52 0.84
N PHE A 49 -7.12 -2.34 1.62
CA PHE A 49 -5.95 -1.58 1.14
C PHE A 49 -4.56 -2.14 1.57
N TYR A 50 -3.47 -1.47 1.16
CA TYR A 50 -2.20 -2.10 0.72
C TYR A 50 -1.01 -1.98 1.70
N CYS A 51 -0.27 -3.08 1.94
CA CYS A 51 0.78 -3.16 2.97
C CYS A 51 2.25 -3.32 2.47
N ASN A 52 3.19 -2.76 3.23
CA ASN A 52 4.62 -3.11 3.37
C ASN A 52 4.94 -3.36 4.88
N ALA A 53 5.55 -4.50 5.24
CA ALA A 53 5.52 -4.98 6.63
C ALA A 53 6.88 -5.21 7.32
N ILE A 54 7.08 -4.63 8.51
CA ILE A 54 8.14 -5.02 9.47
C ILE A 54 7.62 -4.99 10.92
N TYR A 55 8.00 -5.99 11.73
CA TYR A 55 7.55 -6.33 13.12
C TYR A 55 8.59 -7.35 13.67
N ASN A 56 8.98 -7.47 14.95
CA ASN A 56 8.42 -7.11 16.27
C ASN A 56 9.55 -6.76 17.29
N PRO A 57 9.41 -5.77 18.21
CA PRO A 57 10.44 -5.40 19.20
C PRO A 57 10.79 -6.41 20.33
N GLN A 58 10.23 -7.63 20.39
CA GLN A 58 10.40 -8.55 21.54
C GLN A 58 10.79 -10.01 21.25
N VAL A 59 11.24 -10.38 20.05
CA VAL A 59 11.83 -11.71 19.80
C VAL A 59 13.20 -11.62 19.15
N GLN A 60 14.25 -12.09 19.85
CA GLN A 60 15.64 -12.13 19.37
C GLN A 60 15.89 -13.20 18.28
N ILE A 61 15.10 -13.22 17.21
CA ILE A 61 15.35 -14.10 16.05
C ILE A 61 15.76 -13.22 14.86
N LYS A 62 17.08 -13.02 14.76
CA LYS A 62 17.75 -12.35 13.63
C LYS A 62 17.39 -13.05 12.31
N ARG A 63 16.45 -12.49 11.55
CA ARG A 63 16.18 -12.94 10.18
C ARG A 63 15.63 -11.81 9.30
N GLU A 64 16.56 -10.99 8.82
CA GLU A 64 16.39 -10.00 7.74
C GLU A 64 15.14 -9.11 7.86
N GLU A 65 15.18 -8.27 8.89
CA GLU A 65 14.37 -7.04 9.00
C GLU A 65 14.75 -6.09 7.86
N SER A 66 14.10 -6.25 6.70
CA SER A 66 14.37 -5.43 5.51
C SER A 66 13.80 -4.02 5.70
N SER A 67 14.59 -3.11 6.27
CA SER A 67 14.26 -1.67 6.41
C SER A 67 14.11 -0.90 5.07
N ALA A 68 14.00 -1.60 3.94
CA ALA A 68 13.75 -1.03 2.63
C ALA A 68 12.45 -0.20 2.61
N LYS A 69 12.55 1.05 2.16
CA LYS A 69 11.39 1.92 1.91
C LYS A 69 10.75 1.49 0.59
N MET A 70 9.68 0.70 0.66
CA MET A 70 8.94 0.19 -0.49
C MET A 70 7.65 0.99 -0.67
N GLU A 71 7.45 1.54 -1.86
CA GLU A 71 6.35 2.47 -2.17
C GLU A 71 5.75 2.19 -3.54
N VAL A 72 4.52 2.67 -3.72
CA VAL A 72 3.86 2.67 -5.03
C VAL A 72 4.49 3.76 -5.89
N ALA A 73 4.96 3.38 -7.07
CA ALA A 73 5.50 4.29 -8.08
C ALA A 73 4.36 5.09 -8.74
N THR A 74 3.94 6.20 -8.13
CA THR A 74 2.86 7.08 -8.64
C THR A 74 3.23 7.80 -9.95
N ASP A 75 4.52 7.80 -10.30
CA ASP A 75 5.12 8.29 -11.54
C ASP A 75 5.10 7.26 -12.70
N GLU A 76 4.86 5.97 -12.41
CA GLU A 76 4.96 4.89 -13.39
C GLU A 76 3.60 4.32 -13.85
N LEU A 77 3.55 3.90 -15.12
CA LEU A 77 2.47 3.05 -15.61
C LEU A 77 2.44 1.74 -14.81
N TYR A 78 1.24 1.22 -14.52
CA TYR A 78 0.99 0.09 -13.61
C TYR A 78 1.11 0.41 -12.12
N THR A 79 1.63 1.59 -11.73
CA THR A 79 1.89 1.97 -10.34
C THR A 79 2.47 0.83 -9.51
N PRO A 80 3.58 0.21 -9.96
CA PRO A 80 4.20 -0.94 -9.30
C PRO A 80 4.76 -0.54 -7.93
N ILE A 81 4.90 -1.53 -7.03
CA ILE A 81 5.65 -1.31 -5.78
C ILE A 81 7.13 -1.55 -6.05
N LYS A 82 7.94 -0.53 -5.76
CA LYS A 82 9.40 -0.53 -5.91
C LYS A 82 10.05 0.03 -4.65
N GLN A 83 11.34 -0.24 -4.47
CA GLN A 83 12.11 0.43 -3.42
C GLN A 83 12.39 1.87 -3.84
N ASP A 84 12.14 2.84 -2.95
CA ASP A 84 12.48 4.25 -3.15
C ASP A 84 14.00 4.40 -3.39
N THR A 85 14.40 5.40 -4.18
CA THR A 85 15.80 5.71 -4.47
C THR A 85 16.14 7.16 -4.15
N LYS A 86 17.11 7.35 -3.25
CA LYS A 86 17.61 8.68 -2.83
C LYS A 86 19.05 8.84 -3.33
N LYS A 87 19.31 9.88 -4.12
CA LYS A 87 20.63 10.16 -4.74
C LYS A 87 21.20 8.96 -5.52
N GLY A 88 20.35 8.25 -6.27
CA GLY A 88 20.73 7.08 -7.09
C GLY A 88 21.04 5.80 -6.32
N LYS A 89 20.72 5.73 -5.02
CA LYS A 89 20.87 4.53 -4.19
C LYS A 89 19.51 4.10 -3.64
N LEU A 90 19.33 2.79 -3.46
CA LEU A 90 18.18 2.20 -2.76
C LEU A 90 18.07 2.81 -1.35
N ARG A 91 16.87 3.26 -0.98
CA ARG A 91 16.60 3.92 0.31
C ARG A 91 16.11 2.92 1.35
N TYR A 92 16.60 3.10 2.57
CA TYR A 92 16.24 2.33 3.74
C TYR A 92 15.82 3.32 4.84
N TYR A 93 14.88 2.93 5.69
CA TYR A 93 14.62 3.65 6.93
C TYR A 93 15.81 3.45 7.88
N PRO A 94 16.25 4.50 8.61
CA PRO A 94 17.35 4.38 9.55
C PRO A 94 16.95 3.70 10.88
N TYR A 95 15.64 3.52 11.10
CA TYR A 95 15.07 2.73 12.18
C TYR A 95 14.11 1.69 11.60
N ASN A 96 13.98 0.54 12.28
CA ASN A 96 12.94 -0.42 11.95
C ASN A 96 11.56 0.21 12.19
N ILE A 97 10.66 0.12 11.20
CA ILE A 97 9.23 0.27 11.49
C ILE A 97 8.76 -0.99 12.23
N ASN A 98 7.92 -0.82 13.26
CA ASN A 98 7.47 -1.92 14.13
C ASN A 98 6.03 -2.35 13.82
N TRP A 99 5.51 -1.93 12.68
CA TRP A 99 4.12 -2.12 12.26
C TRP A 99 4.04 -2.42 10.77
N ASN A 100 2.93 -3.01 10.36
CA ASN A 100 2.52 -3.03 8.97
C ASN A 100 2.26 -1.59 8.51
N TYR A 101 2.86 -1.14 7.42
CA TYR A 101 2.77 0.24 6.95
C TYR A 101 2.56 0.29 5.44
N GLY A 102 1.68 1.16 4.96
CA GLY A 102 1.41 1.29 3.54
C GLY A 102 0.30 2.28 3.32
N LEU A 103 -0.50 2.10 2.27
CA LEU A 103 -1.42 3.14 1.82
C LEU A 103 -2.85 2.65 1.60
N LEU A 104 -3.78 3.59 1.73
CA LEU A 104 -5.17 3.42 1.36
C LEU A 104 -5.29 3.60 -0.16
N LEU A 105 -5.85 2.62 -0.87
CA LEU A 105 -6.09 2.78 -2.30
C LEU A 105 -7.31 3.71 -2.50
N GLN A 106 -7.34 4.40 -3.63
CA GLN A 106 -8.44 5.31 -3.95
C GLN A 106 -8.58 6.51 -3.00
N THR A 107 -7.57 6.84 -2.21
CA THR A 107 -7.38 8.15 -1.58
C THR A 107 -6.34 8.95 -2.36
N TRP A 108 -6.30 10.25 -2.13
CA TRP A 108 -5.26 11.15 -2.61
C TRP A 108 -5.22 12.42 -1.75
N GLU A 109 -4.03 12.75 -1.27
CA GLU A 109 -3.70 13.96 -0.52
C GLU A 109 -3.46 15.11 -1.51
N ASP A 110 -4.54 15.80 -1.90
CA ASP A 110 -4.52 16.83 -2.95
C ASP A 110 -3.59 18.02 -2.57
N PRO A 111 -2.46 18.22 -3.27
CA PRO A 111 -1.49 19.27 -2.97
C PRO A 111 -2.01 20.68 -3.36
N SER A 112 -3.17 20.76 -4.02
CA SER A 112 -3.84 22.04 -4.34
C SER A 112 -4.88 22.45 -3.30
N PHE A 113 -5.16 21.61 -2.30
CA PHE A 113 -6.19 21.84 -1.28
C PHE A 113 -5.58 22.00 0.13
N ALA A 114 -5.54 23.24 0.62
CA ALA A 114 -5.06 23.54 1.97
C ALA A 114 -6.03 23.05 3.05
N ASN A 115 -5.52 22.32 4.05
CA ASN A 115 -6.31 21.84 5.18
C ASN A 115 -6.44 22.91 6.27
N SER A 116 -7.65 23.48 6.42
CA SER A 116 -7.92 24.56 7.39
C SER A 116 -7.84 24.13 8.86
N GLU A 117 -7.95 22.83 9.16
CA GLU A 117 -7.84 22.28 10.53
C GLU A 117 -6.38 22.00 10.91
N VAL A 118 -5.46 21.99 9.92
CA VAL A 118 -4.04 21.69 10.08
C VAL A 118 -3.19 22.85 9.54
N GLU A 119 -3.34 24.04 10.13
CA GLU A 119 -2.55 25.26 9.86
C GLU A 119 -2.50 25.71 8.37
N GLY A 120 -3.39 25.21 7.51
CA GLY A 120 -3.39 25.49 6.07
C GLY A 120 -2.37 24.66 5.28
N ALA A 121 -1.84 23.57 5.84
CA ALA A 121 -0.93 22.67 5.14
C ALA A 121 -1.60 22.00 3.93
N PHE A 122 -0.82 21.79 2.86
CA PHE A 122 -1.25 21.11 1.63
C PHE A 122 -0.84 19.64 1.68
N GLY A 123 -1.61 18.75 1.04
CA GLY A 123 -1.28 17.31 0.99
C GLY A 123 0.03 17.01 0.26
N ASP A 124 0.65 15.89 0.61
CA ASP A 124 1.93 15.38 0.06
C ASP A 124 1.86 14.84 -1.39
N ASN A 125 0.70 14.93 -2.04
CA ASN A 125 0.41 14.44 -3.40
C ASN A 125 0.34 12.90 -3.55
N ASP A 126 0.45 12.12 -2.48
CA ASP A 126 0.34 10.65 -2.52
C ASP A 126 -1.01 10.12 -1.98
N PRO A 127 -1.28 8.80 -2.03
CA PRO A 127 -2.44 8.22 -1.37
C PRO A 127 -2.19 8.09 0.15
N ILE A 128 -3.15 8.52 0.98
CA ILE A 128 -3.09 8.42 2.46
C ILE A 128 -2.36 7.17 2.96
N ASP A 129 -1.44 7.36 3.88
CA ASP A 129 -0.76 6.29 4.60
C ASP A 129 -1.57 5.68 5.75
N PHE A 130 -1.29 4.43 6.06
CA PHE A 130 -1.78 3.74 7.24
C PHE A 130 -0.68 2.95 7.97
N VAL A 131 -0.93 2.76 9.26
CA VAL A 131 -0.16 1.92 10.18
C VAL A 131 -1.10 0.88 10.75
N GLU A 132 -0.95 -0.40 10.39
CA GLU A 132 -1.74 -1.51 10.94
C GLU A 132 -0.99 -2.13 12.13
N ILE A 133 -1.67 -2.15 13.28
CA ILE A 133 -1.07 -2.44 14.59
C ILE A 133 -1.34 -3.87 15.09
N GLY A 134 -1.73 -4.79 14.20
CA GLY A 134 -2.00 -6.18 14.51
C GLY A 134 -0.74 -7.03 14.65
N ASP A 135 -0.87 -8.20 15.28
CA ASP A 135 0.26 -9.12 15.51
C ASP A 135 0.68 -9.89 14.25
N ALA A 136 -0.14 -9.87 13.20
CA ALA A 136 0.13 -10.58 11.95
C ALA A 136 0.98 -9.72 11.03
N ARG A 137 2.21 -10.14 10.73
CA ARG A 137 3.05 -9.50 9.72
C ARG A 137 2.47 -9.74 8.32
N GLY A 138 2.21 -8.68 7.57
CA GLY A 138 1.77 -8.77 6.18
C GLY A 138 2.90 -9.09 5.19
N GLU A 139 2.53 -9.38 3.93
CA GLU A 139 3.48 -9.45 2.81
C GLU A 139 3.48 -8.16 1.96
N ILE A 140 4.64 -7.83 1.34
CA ILE A 140 4.70 -6.77 0.31
C ILE A 140 3.84 -7.25 -0.87
N GLY A 141 2.76 -6.53 -1.17
CA GLY A 141 1.73 -7.00 -2.11
C GLY A 141 0.36 -7.19 -1.48
N GLU A 142 0.30 -7.36 -0.15
CA GLU A 142 -0.90 -7.83 0.53
C GLU A 142 -1.98 -6.75 0.69
N ILE A 143 -3.23 -7.19 0.58
CA ILE A 143 -4.44 -6.38 0.68
C ILE A 143 -5.16 -6.75 1.98
N LEU A 144 -5.05 -5.90 2.99
CA LEU A 144 -5.50 -6.17 4.36
C LEU A 144 -6.90 -5.59 4.65
N LYS A 145 -7.74 -6.37 5.34
CA LYS A 145 -9.03 -5.92 5.89
C LYS A 145 -8.79 -5.28 7.24
N VAL A 146 -8.84 -3.96 7.29
CA VAL A 146 -8.55 -3.17 8.49
C VAL A 146 -9.71 -2.22 8.81
N LYS A 147 -9.85 -1.88 10.09
CA LYS A 147 -10.69 -0.79 10.57
C LYS A 147 -9.79 0.41 10.87
N PRO A 148 -10.12 1.64 10.41
CA PRO A 148 -9.55 2.86 10.95
C PRO A 148 -9.88 3.00 12.44
N LEU A 149 -8.90 3.46 13.21
CA LEU A 149 -8.99 3.64 14.66
C LEU A 149 -8.57 5.05 15.07
N ALA A 150 -7.55 5.62 14.44
CA ALA A 150 -7.06 6.96 14.75
C ALA A 150 -6.41 7.62 13.53
N ALA A 151 -6.14 8.92 13.61
CA ALA A 151 -5.32 9.64 12.62
C ALA A 151 -4.25 10.50 13.31
N LEU A 152 -3.06 10.56 12.70
CA LEU A 152 -2.01 11.50 13.03
C LEU A 152 -1.81 12.45 11.84
N ALA A 153 -1.88 13.76 12.09
CA ALA A 153 -1.60 14.80 11.11
C ALA A 153 -0.10 15.09 11.08
N MET A 154 0.73 14.28 10.41
CA MET A 154 2.16 14.58 10.32
C MET A 154 2.38 15.76 9.36
N ILE A 155 3.32 16.65 9.71
CA ILE A 155 3.86 17.64 8.78
C ILE A 155 5.26 17.17 8.37
N ASP A 156 5.38 16.64 7.16
CA ASP A 156 6.64 16.15 6.60
C ASP A 156 7.26 17.20 5.68
N GLU A 157 8.38 17.79 6.08
CA GLU A 157 9.10 18.84 5.33
C GLU A 157 8.28 20.07 4.86
N GLY A 158 7.03 20.21 5.31
CA GLY A 158 6.09 21.30 5.00
C GLY A 158 4.75 20.82 4.45
N GLU A 159 4.66 19.56 4.04
CA GLU A 159 3.48 18.90 3.47
C GLU A 159 2.71 18.17 4.58
N LEU A 160 1.39 18.10 4.45
CA LEU A 160 0.51 17.29 5.28
C LEU A 160 0.53 15.86 4.76
N ASP A 161 0.81 14.94 5.69
CA ASP A 161 0.96 13.52 5.44
C ASP A 161 0.19 12.77 6.54
N TRP A 162 -0.98 12.21 6.20
CA TRP A 162 -1.85 11.54 7.18
C TRP A 162 -1.40 10.11 7.46
N LYS A 163 -1.07 9.81 8.72
CA LYS A 163 -0.88 8.43 9.18
C LYS A 163 -2.14 7.92 9.87
N ILE A 164 -2.92 7.09 9.17
CA ILE A 164 -4.12 6.45 9.74
C ILE A 164 -3.71 5.21 10.54
N VAL A 165 -4.01 5.16 11.83
CA VAL A 165 -3.82 3.94 12.63
C VAL A 165 -5.00 3.00 12.42
N THR A 166 -4.72 1.72 12.13
CA THR A 166 -5.72 0.72 11.75
C THR A 166 -5.48 -0.63 12.42
N MET A 167 -6.50 -1.49 12.47
CA MET A 167 -6.34 -2.88 12.93
C MET A 167 -7.33 -3.83 12.26
N ALA A 168 -6.93 -5.08 12.01
CA ALA A 168 -7.80 -6.11 11.43
C ALA A 168 -8.84 -6.75 12.39
N SER A 169 -8.74 -6.52 13.69
CA SER A 169 -9.38 -7.34 14.75
C SER A 169 -10.52 -6.64 15.54
N LEU A 170 -10.73 -7.02 16.79
CA LEU A 170 -11.90 -6.69 17.63
C LEU A 170 -11.94 -5.25 18.15
N VAL A 171 -10.82 -4.52 18.15
CA VAL A 171 -10.72 -3.11 18.56
C VAL A 171 -11.64 -2.24 17.69
N ASN A 172 -12.33 -1.27 18.29
CA ASN A 172 -13.29 -0.42 17.58
C ASN A 172 -13.02 1.09 17.71
N ASP A 173 -12.16 1.54 18.62
CA ASP A 173 -11.83 2.97 18.79
C ASP A 173 -10.44 3.22 19.40
N VAL A 174 -10.04 4.48 19.55
CA VAL A 174 -8.76 4.93 20.15
C VAL A 174 -8.58 4.40 21.59
N ASP A 175 -9.63 4.47 22.42
CA ASP A 175 -9.57 4.03 23.82
C ASP A 175 -9.30 2.52 23.95
N ASP A 176 -9.80 1.72 23.01
CA ASP A 176 -9.49 0.29 22.92
C ASP A 176 -8.00 0.08 22.58
N VAL A 177 -7.38 0.96 21.77
CA VAL A 177 -5.95 0.87 21.44
C VAL A 177 -5.09 1.07 22.67
N GLU A 178 -5.29 2.14 23.45
CA GLU A 178 -4.45 2.37 24.64
C GLU A 178 -4.68 1.30 25.72
N LYS A 179 -5.90 0.75 25.81
CA LYS A 179 -6.23 -0.34 26.72
C LYS A 179 -5.58 -1.68 26.36
N HIS A 180 -5.50 -2.02 25.07
CA HIS A 180 -4.99 -3.31 24.60
C HIS A 180 -3.53 -3.27 24.14
N PHE A 181 -3.04 -2.10 23.72
CA PHE A 181 -1.72 -1.85 23.15
C PHE A 181 -1.10 -0.55 23.74
N PRO A 182 -0.97 -0.46 25.08
CA PRO A 182 -0.61 0.78 25.77
C PRO A 182 0.67 1.42 25.25
N GLY A 183 0.64 2.73 25.03
CA GLY A 183 1.74 3.53 24.49
C GLY A 183 1.99 3.37 22.98
N THR A 184 1.25 2.52 22.26
CA THR A 184 1.51 2.26 20.83
C THR A 184 1.32 3.50 19.97
N LEU A 185 0.28 4.29 20.22
CA LEU A 185 0.01 5.54 19.49
C LEU A 185 1.15 6.57 19.70
N ILE A 186 1.69 6.64 20.92
CA ILE A 186 2.84 7.48 21.26
C ILE A 186 4.11 6.96 20.56
N ALA A 187 4.31 5.64 20.50
CA ALA A 187 5.44 5.02 19.81
C ALA A 187 5.40 5.28 18.29
N ILE A 188 4.23 5.15 17.64
CA ILE A 188 4.02 5.48 16.22
C ILE A 188 4.37 6.96 15.97
N ARG A 189 3.76 7.87 16.74
CA ARG A 189 4.01 9.31 16.63
C ARG A 189 5.49 9.67 16.83
N ASN A 190 6.15 9.10 17.84
CA ASN A 190 7.58 9.32 18.09
C ASN A 190 8.45 8.79 16.95
N TRP A 191 8.12 7.62 16.37
CA TRP A 191 8.84 7.08 15.22
C TRP A 191 8.75 8.03 14.03
N PHE A 192 7.54 8.45 13.66
CA PHE A 192 7.30 9.39 12.56
C PHE A 192 7.86 10.79 12.82
N ARG A 193 7.95 11.22 14.08
CA ARG A 193 8.66 12.44 14.49
C ARG A 193 10.16 12.36 14.17
N ASP A 194 10.80 11.25 14.53
CA ASP A 194 12.26 11.17 14.63
C ASP A 194 12.93 10.48 13.44
N TYR A 195 12.19 9.78 12.56
CA TYR A 195 12.79 8.88 11.57
C TYR A 195 13.71 9.55 10.53
N LYS A 196 13.60 10.86 10.31
CA LYS A 196 14.51 11.61 9.42
C LYS A 196 15.71 12.24 10.14
N ILE A 197 15.79 12.20 11.47
CA ILE A 197 16.91 12.79 12.24
C ILE A 197 18.29 12.20 11.83
N PRO A 198 18.44 10.87 11.62
CA PRO A 198 19.70 10.30 11.11
C PRO A 198 20.07 10.75 9.68
N ASP A 199 19.09 11.25 8.92
CA ASP A 199 19.23 11.80 7.58
C ASP A 199 19.55 13.32 7.59
N GLU A 200 19.99 13.85 8.75
CA GLU A 200 20.30 15.27 9.02
C GLU A 200 19.10 16.23 8.85
N LYS A 201 17.87 15.71 8.95
CA LYS A 201 16.63 16.52 8.94
C LYS A 201 16.19 16.88 10.36
N PRO A 202 15.44 17.98 10.53
CA PRO A 202 14.76 18.25 11.79
C PRO A 202 13.71 17.16 12.09
N ALA A 203 13.31 17.08 13.35
CA ALA A 203 12.16 16.30 13.77
C ALA A 203 10.87 16.81 13.06
N ASN A 204 10.05 15.89 12.54
CA ASN A 204 8.76 16.22 11.94
C ASN A 204 7.79 16.77 12.99
N LYS A 205 6.85 17.60 12.56
CA LYS A 205 5.82 18.18 13.43
C LYS A 205 4.51 17.42 13.28
N PHE A 206 3.56 17.67 14.18
CA PHE A 206 2.20 17.19 14.05
C PHE A 206 1.20 18.34 14.20
N GLY A 207 0.19 18.36 13.32
CA GLY A 207 -0.97 19.22 13.42
C GLY A 207 -1.88 18.84 14.59
N LEU A 208 -3.07 19.43 14.65
CA LEU A 208 -4.11 19.11 15.66
C LEU A 208 -3.59 19.17 17.11
N GLY A 209 -2.67 20.10 17.40
CA GLY A 209 -2.06 20.25 18.73
C GLY A 209 -0.97 19.22 19.08
N ASN A 210 -0.52 18.41 18.12
CA ASN A 210 0.31 17.20 18.29
C ASN A 210 -0.42 16.00 18.92
N GLU A 211 -1.74 16.05 19.00
CA GLU A 211 -2.58 14.98 19.56
C GLU A 211 -3.01 13.94 18.51
N VAL A 212 -3.44 12.78 18.99
CA VAL A 212 -4.04 11.72 18.16
C VAL A 212 -5.52 12.06 17.92
N ALA A 213 -5.96 12.07 16.66
CA ALA A 213 -7.35 12.32 16.32
C ALA A 213 -8.19 11.02 16.37
N SER A 214 -9.47 11.16 16.72
CA SER A 214 -10.38 10.01 16.91
C SER A 214 -10.66 9.22 15.63
N ARG A 215 -11.32 8.06 15.79
CA ARG A 215 -11.77 7.24 14.68
C ARG A 215 -12.72 7.98 13.72
N GLU A 216 -13.63 8.81 14.24
CA GLU A 216 -14.55 9.64 13.45
C GLU A 216 -13.76 10.62 12.58
N TYR A 217 -12.71 11.23 13.15
CA TYR A 217 -11.83 12.14 12.42
C TYR A 217 -11.03 11.39 11.35
N ALA A 218 -10.49 10.21 11.66
CA ALA A 218 -9.84 9.35 10.67
C ALA A 218 -10.78 8.99 9.50
N LEU A 219 -12.05 8.68 9.79
CA LEU A 219 -13.06 8.41 8.76
C LEU A 219 -13.42 9.65 7.93
N LYS A 220 -13.43 10.85 8.52
CA LYS A 220 -13.56 12.14 7.80
C LYS A 220 -12.42 12.32 6.80
N VAL A 221 -11.17 12.22 7.26
CA VAL A 221 -9.95 12.35 6.44
C VAL A 221 -9.91 11.35 5.28
N ILE A 222 -10.25 10.08 5.53
CA ILE A 222 -10.35 9.04 4.48
C ILE A 222 -11.44 9.35 3.46
N THR A 223 -12.55 9.97 3.89
CA THR A 223 -13.65 10.35 2.99
C THR A 223 -13.24 11.54 2.12
N GLU A 224 -12.68 12.59 2.71
CA GLU A 224 -12.21 13.81 2.01
C GLU A 224 -11.18 13.47 0.93
N THR A 225 -10.19 12.64 1.23
CA THR A 225 -9.17 12.20 0.26
C THR A 225 -9.70 11.19 -0.77
N ASN A 226 -10.72 10.38 -0.45
CA ASN A 226 -11.44 9.57 -1.44
C ASN A 226 -12.20 10.44 -2.45
N GLU A 227 -12.75 11.58 -2.00
CA GLU A 227 -13.37 12.56 -2.90
C GLU A 227 -12.33 13.26 -3.78
N SER A 228 -11.18 13.64 -3.23
CA SER A 228 -10.06 14.20 -4.00
C SER A 228 -9.57 13.23 -5.07
N TRP A 229 -9.32 11.96 -4.72
CA TRP A 229 -9.01 10.92 -5.69
C TRP A 229 -10.11 10.76 -6.75
N ALA A 230 -11.39 10.80 -6.36
CA ALA A 230 -12.49 10.70 -7.31
C ALA A 230 -12.55 11.91 -8.28
N LYS A 231 -12.16 13.11 -7.86
CA LYS A 231 -12.02 14.30 -8.73
C LYS A 231 -10.82 14.14 -9.68
N LEU A 232 -9.66 13.69 -9.17
CA LEU A 232 -8.46 13.37 -9.95
C LEU A 232 -8.76 12.36 -11.07
N VAL A 233 -9.39 11.23 -10.73
CA VAL A 233 -9.78 10.16 -11.66
C VAL A 233 -10.73 10.64 -12.75
N LYS A 234 -11.66 11.53 -12.41
CA LYS A 234 -12.61 12.16 -13.34
C LYS A 234 -11.96 13.28 -14.17
N ARG A 235 -10.71 13.67 -13.88
CA ARG A 235 -10.02 14.85 -14.43
C ARG A 235 -10.79 16.15 -14.21
N SER A 236 -11.48 16.24 -13.08
CA SER A 236 -12.18 17.45 -12.64
C SER A 236 -11.24 18.47 -12.01
N ILE A 237 -10.01 18.04 -11.68
CA ILE A 237 -8.89 18.84 -11.17
C ILE A 237 -7.58 18.38 -11.86
N PRO A 238 -6.55 19.24 -11.94
CA PRO A 238 -5.25 18.87 -12.52
C PRO A 238 -4.58 17.73 -11.75
N ALA A 239 -3.83 16.89 -12.46
CA ALA A 239 -3.12 15.75 -11.86
C ALA A 239 -1.68 16.06 -11.40
N GLY A 240 -1.20 17.30 -11.59
CA GLY A 240 0.19 17.66 -11.31
C GLY A 240 1.18 16.75 -12.03
N GLU A 241 2.14 16.21 -11.27
CA GLU A 241 3.18 15.28 -11.75
C GLU A 241 2.73 13.81 -11.77
N LEU A 242 1.56 13.48 -11.19
CA LEU A 242 1.07 12.10 -11.11
C LEU A 242 0.80 11.50 -12.49
N PHE A 243 1.10 10.21 -12.64
CA PHE A 243 0.87 9.47 -13.88
C PHE A 243 -0.62 9.08 -14.06
N ALA A 244 -1.50 10.08 -14.18
CA ALA A 244 -2.95 9.95 -14.33
C ALA A 244 -3.40 9.47 -15.74
N ARG A 245 -2.70 8.47 -16.32
CA ARG A 245 -3.19 7.68 -17.46
C ARG A 245 -4.22 6.62 -17.05
N ILE A 246 -5.18 7.06 -16.23
CA ILE A 246 -6.32 6.26 -15.83
C ILE A 246 -7.19 6.03 -17.07
N THR A 247 -7.07 4.84 -17.64
CA THR A 247 -7.81 4.45 -18.84
C THR A 247 -9.11 3.82 -18.38
N THR A 248 -10.13 4.65 -18.13
CA THR A 248 -11.49 4.20 -17.79
C THR A 248 -12.18 3.59 -19.01
N THR A 249 -11.76 2.40 -19.43
CA THR A 249 -12.58 1.58 -20.32
C THR A 249 -13.87 1.22 -19.60
N ARG A 250 -14.94 1.95 -19.91
CA ARG A 250 -16.32 1.57 -19.61
C ARG A 250 -16.50 0.09 -20.02
N ASN A 251 -17.11 -0.72 -19.14
CA ASN A 251 -17.40 -2.16 -19.31
C ASN A 251 -16.40 -3.20 -18.78
N ILE A 252 -15.79 -3.01 -17.60
CA ILE A 252 -15.46 -4.15 -16.72
C ILE A 252 -16.04 -3.89 -15.33
N ARG A 253 -16.88 -4.81 -14.84
CA ARG A 253 -17.42 -4.79 -13.47
C ARG A 253 -16.32 -5.27 -12.51
N GLY A 254 -15.92 -4.40 -11.58
CA GLY A 254 -14.88 -4.67 -10.59
C GLY A 254 -13.76 -3.63 -10.64
N TYR A 255 -13.64 -2.84 -9.57
CA TYR A 255 -12.54 -1.89 -9.41
C TYR A 255 -11.26 -2.64 -8.99
N ALA A 256 -10.57 -3.20 -9.99
CA ALA A 256 -9.17 -3.53 -9.90
C ALA A 256 -8.38 -2.50 -10.72
N PHE A 257 -7.14 -2.18 -10.31
CA PHE A 257 -6.19 -1.39 -11.09
C PHE A 257 -5.73 -2.19 -12.32
N LYS A 258 -6.63 -2.37 -13.29
CA LYS A 258 -6.44 -3.24 -14.45
C LYS A 258 -5.89 -2.46 -15.65
N PHE A 259 -4.64 -2.02 -15.52
CA PHE A 259 -3.87 -1.51 -16.63
C PHE A 259 -3.72 -2.60 -17.72
N LYS A 260 -3.94 -2.24 -18.98
CA LYS A 260 -3.89 -3.17 -20.12
C LYS A 260 -2.65 -2.88 -20.95
N LEU A 261 -1.72 -3.83 -21.08
CA LEU A 261 -0.63 -3.71 -22.06
C LEU A 261 -1.22 -3.53 -23.46
N HIS A 262 -0.71 -2.55 -24.20
CA HIS A 262 -0.62 -2.62 -25.65
C HIS A 262 0.86 -2.66 -26.00
N LYS A 263 1.31 -3.79 -26.54
CA LYS A 263 2.55 -3.83 -27.30
C LYS A 263 2.32 -3.01 -28.58
N LYS A 264 3.33 -2.24 -28.98
CA LYS A 264 3.49 -1.83 -30.38
C LYS A 264 3.85 -3.06 -31.22
#